data_AF-A0A161RZK6-F1
#
_entry.id   AF-A0A161RZK6-F1
#
_cell.length_a   1.000
_cell.length_b   1.000
_cell.length_c   1.000
_cell.angle_alpha   90.00
_cell.angle_beta   90.00
_cell.angle_gamma   90.00
#
_symmetry.space_group_name_H-M   'P 1'
#
loop_
_entity.id
_entity.type
_entity.pdbx_description
1 polymer ?
#
loop_
_entity_poly.entity_id
_entity_poly.type
_entity_poly.pdbx_seq_one_letter_code
_entity_poly.pdbx_strand_id
1 'polypeptide(L)'
;MNQLTFEQLAFFKEQKIELKYVFNAYGLKKEEYKEIMKDLNKIIAFNVTPCKAHGHTLRTRSGHCCQCDTSKIAFQLRANARGVTYLAGSLAGELIKIGYTKAVEIRSKSLNRTKYANYSDWEILFAVESKFAGKIENLVNTELNKYFISNSYEHDSHSQQTYETFKCSYEKGKQMILEICKKNNLDFKIVKDKQTRNYNFKNLVKR
;
A
#
# COMPACT_ATOMS: atom_id res chain seq x y z
N MET A 1 17.34 11.74 -12.12
CA MET A 1 17.74 11.00 -10.91
C MET A 1 16.57 10.11 -10.52
N ASN A 2 16.76 8.79 -10.39
CA ASN A 2 15.67 7.84 -10.17
C ASN A 2 15.66 7.23 -8.76
N GLN A 3 16.52 7.72 -7.86
CA GLN A 3 16.71 7.16 -6.53
C GLN A 3 16.57 8.25 -5.46
N LEU A 4 16.19 7.82 -4.25
CA LEU A 4 16.12 8.68 -3.08
C LEU A 4 17.52 9.09 -2.64
N THR A 5 17.68 10.35 -2.23
CA THR A 5 18.93 10.82 -1.63
C THR A 5 19.06 10.34 -0.19
N PHE A 6 20.28 10.37 0.36
CA PHE A 6 20.52 10.06 1.77
C PHE A 6 19.70 10.95 2.71
N GLU A 7 19.60 12.24 2.39
CA GLU A 7 18.79 13.21 3.16
C GLU A 7 17.30 12.84 3.16
N GLN A 8 16.75 12.44 2.02
CA GLN A 8 15.35 12.01 1.92
C GLN A 8 15.10 10.72 2.71
N LEU A 9 16.03 9.77 2.69
CA LEU A 9 15.94 8.55 3.50
C LEU A 9 16.01 8.86 5.00
N ALA A 10 16.89 9.77 5.42
CA ALA A 10 16.98 10.22 6.80
C ALA A 10 15.68 10.89 7.26
N PHE A 11 15.13 11.78 6.43
CA PHE A 11 13.85 12.43 6.68
C PHE A 11 12.70 11.42 6.85
N PHE A 12 12.60 10.42 5.97
CA PHE A 12 11.57 9.37 6.12
C PHE A 12 11.72 8.56 7.40
N LYS A 13 12.96 8.24 7.80
CA LYS A 13 13.22 7.54 9.06
C LYS A 13 12.79 8.38 10.27
N GLU A 14 13.13 9.66 10.29
CA GLU A 14 12.77 10.60 11.36
C GLU A 14 11.24 10.74 11.49
N GLN A 15 10.56 10.89 10.36
CA GLN A 15 9.10 11.06 10.31
C GLN A 15 8.33 9.73 10.39
N LYS A 16 9.02 8.59 10.57
CA LYS A 16 8.43 7.23 10.63
C LYS A 16 7.60 6.88 9.40
N ILE A 17 8.08 7.27 8.22
CA ILE A 17 7.45 7.04 6.94
C ILE A 17 8.10 5.81 6.30
N GLU A 18 7.31 4.76 6.10
CA GLU A 18 7.77 3.59 5.36
C GLU A 18 7.84 3.86 3.85
N LEU A 19 8.84 3.28 3.17
CA LEU A 19 9.02 3.44 1.72
C LEU A 19 7.82 2.95 0.90
N LYS A 20 7.00 2.05 1.46
CA LYS A 20 5.74 1.62 0.83
C LYS A 20 4.77 2.76 0.56
N TYR A 21 4.92 3.89 1.25
CA TYR A 21 4.10 5.08 1.11
C TYR A 21 4.68 6.13 0.17
N VAL A 22 5.86 5.86 -0.38
CA VAL A 22 6.62 6.78 -1.22
C VAL A 22 6.51 6.36 -2.69
N PHE A 23 6.45 7.33 -3.59
CA PHE A 23 6.27 7.14 -5.04
C PHE A 23 7.27 7.98 -5.83
N ASN A 24 7.94 7.39 -6.81
CA ASN A 24 8.81 8.12 -7.73
C ASN A 24 7.96 8.82 -8.79
N ALA A 25 7.89 10.15 -8.72
CA ALA A 25 7.13 10.98 -9.66
C ALA A 25 8.02 11.68 -10.70
N TYR A 26 9.23 11.16 -10.94
CA TYR A 26 10.12 11.70 -11.97
C TYR A 26 9.41 11.76 -13.33
N GLY A 27 9.38 12.94 -13.94
CA GLY A 27 8.75 13.18 -15.24
C GLY A 27 7.24 13.38 -15.19
N LEU A 28 6.59 13.29 -14.03
CA LEU A 28 5.14 13.44 -13.89
C LEU A 28 4.73 14.83 -13.39
N LYS A 29 3.65 15.36 -13.96
CA LYS A 29 2.93 16.52 -13.43
C LYS A 29 2.14 16.13 -12.18
N LYS A 30 1.75 17.15 -11.42
CA LYS A 30 1.01 16.99 -10.16
C LYS A 30 -0.28 16.20 -10.35
N GLU A 31 -1.00 16.49 -11.40
CA GLU A 31 -2.31 15.89 -11.71
C GLU A 31 -2.17 14.40 -11.99
N GLU A 32 -1.07 14.00 -12.65
CA GLU A 32 -0.78 12.61 -13.02
C GLU A 32 -0.39 11.78 -11.79
N TYR A 33 0.65 12.20 -11.06
CA TYR A 33 1.08 11.42 -9.90
C TYR A 33 0.01 11.39 -8.79
N LYS A 34 -0.86 12.40 -8.70
CA LYS A 34 -1.90 12.47 -7.68
C LYS A 34 -2.89 11.31 -7.77
N GLU A 35 -3.35 10.97 -8.98
CA GLU A 35 -4.28 9.85 -9.18
C GLU A 35 -3.55 8.50 -9.06
N ILE A 36 -2.32 8.37 -9.59
CA ILE A 36 -1.51 7.17 -9.39
C ILE A 36 -1.28 6.90 -7.89
N MET A 37 -0.84 7.91 -7.14
CA MET A 37 -0.62 7.79 -5.70
C MET A 37 -1.90 7.44 -4.93
N LYS A 38 -3.06 7.94 -5.36
CA LYS A 38 -4.36 7.58 -4.78
C LYS A 38 -4.66 6.10 -4.98
N ASP A 39 -4.47 5.60 -6.20
CA ASP A 39 -4.70 4.20 -6.55
C ASP A 39 -3.71 3.27 -5.87
N LEU A 40 -2.46 3.71 -5.67
CA LEU A 40 -1.40 2.95 -5.01
C LEU A 40 -1.34 3.19 -3.49
N ASN A 41 -2.27 3.96 -2.93
CA ASN A 41 -2.30 4.35 -1.50
C ASN A 41 -0.98 4.97 -0.99
N LYS A 42 -0.29 5.74 -1.85
CA LYS A 42 0.94 6.48 -1.57
C LYS A 42 0.60 7.87 -1.04
N ILE A 43 1.45 8.41 -0.17
CA ILE A 43 1.24 9.72 0.46
C ILE A 43 2.32 10.74 0.13
N ILE A 44 3.52 10.30 -0.27
CA ILE A 44 4.63 11.18 -0.65
C ILE A 44 5.19 10.81 -2.03
N ALA A 45 5.35 11.82 -2.87
CA ALA A 45 6.07 11.76 -4.14
C ALA A 45 7.49 12.31 -3.96
N PHE A 46 8.48 11.68 -4.59
CA PHE A 46 9.85 12.19 -4.74
C PHE A 46 10.20 12.43 -6.22
N ASN A 47 11.28 13.16 -6.48
CA ASN A 47 11.68 13.63 -7.82
C ASN A 47 10.64 14.54 -8.51
N VAL A 48 9.85 15.26 -7.72
CA VAL A 48 8.91 16.29 -8.20
C VAL A 48 9.60 17.64 -8.35
N THR A 49 8.90 18.60 -8.95
CA THR A 49 9.36 19.99 -9.07
C THR A 49 9.83 20.55 -7.71
N PRO A 50 11.07 21.07 -7.62
CA PRO A 50 11.63 21.65 -6.39
C PRO A 50 10.71 22.68 -5.75
N CYS A 51 10.68 22.74 -4.42
CA CYS A 51 10.01 23.85 -3.72
C CYS A 51 10.80 25.15 -3.88
N LYS A 52 10.11 26.30 -3.89
CA LYS A 52 10.77 27.61 -4.04
C LYS A 52 11.66 27.99 -2.85
N ALA A 53 11.32 27.53 -1.64
CA ALA A 53 11.98 27.95 -0.41
C ALA A 53 13.37 27.31 -0.23
N HIS A 54 13.50 26.00 -0.50
CA HIS A 54 14.70 25.23 -0.17
C HIS A 54 15.10 24.22 -1.26
N GLY A 55 14.40 24.19 -2.40
CA GLY A 55 14.72 23.25 -3.48
C GLY A 55 14.32 21.79 -3.22
N HIS A 56 13.61 21.49 -2.13
CA HIS A 56 13.17 20.12 -1.81
C HIS A 56 12.30 19.49 -2.90
N THR A 57 12.55 18.21 -3.19
CA THR A 57 11.85 17.43 -4.22
C THR A 57 10.94 16.35 -3.62
N LEU A 58 10.51 16.53 -2.37
CA LEU A 58 9.48 15.70 -1.71
C LEU A 58 8.17 16.49 -1.59
N ARG A 59 7.07 15.93 -2.13
CA ARG A 59 5.73 16.52 -2.00
C ARG A 59 4.69 15.50 -1.56
N THR A 60 3.74 15.94 -0.75
CA THR A 60 2.51 15.20 -0.46
C THR A 60 1.68 15.00 -1.74
N ARG A 61 0.73 14.05 -1.73
CA ARG A 61 -0.23 13.87 -2.85
C ARG A 61 -0.97 15.15 -3.26
N SER A 62 -1.15 16.11 -2.34
CA SER A 62 -1.78 17.41 -2.64
C SER A 62 -0.81 18.45 -3.23
N GLY A 63 0.47 18.12 -3.34
CA GLY A 63 1.52 18.97 -3.90
C GLY A 63 2.26 19.86 -2.90
N HIS A 64 2.00 19.75 -1.59
CA HIS A 64 2.74 20.51 -0.58
C HIS A 64 4.11 19.88 -0.32
N CYS A 65 5.14 20.70 -0.14
CA CYS A 65 6.45 20.21 0.29
C CYS A 65 6.37 19.73 1.75
N CYS A 66 6.60 18.45 1.98
CA CYS A 66 6.52 17.86 3.31
C CYS A 66 7.75 18.13 4.18
N GLN A 67 8.91 18.43 3.58
CA GLN A 67 10.11 18.85 4.32
C GLN A 67 10.00 20.29 4.84
N CYS A 68 9.29 21.17 4.12
CA CYS A 68 9.01 22.53 4.59
C CYS A 68 7.95 22.58 5.70
N ASP A 69 6.98 21.66 5.64
CA ASP A 69 5.87 21.61 6.58
C ASP A 69 5.47 20.16 6.83
N THR A 70 6.03 19.58 7.90
CA THR A 70 5.79 18.19 8.31
C THR A 70 4.36 17.96 8.79
N SER A 71 3.60 19.00 9.17
CA SER A 71 2.19 18.86 9.54
C SER A 71 1.33 18.29 8.39
N LYS A 72 1.75 18.52 7.14
CA LYS A 72 1.07 18.00 5.94
C LYS A 72 1.24 16.49 5.78
N ILE A 73 2.20 15.88 6.48
CA ILE A 73 2.42 14.44 6.53
C ILE A 73 1.42 13.79 7.50
N ALA A 74 1.28 14.35 8.71
CA ALA A 74 0.38 13.85 9.75
C ALA A 74 -1.08 13.74 9.29
N PHE A 75 -1.53 14.67 8.43
CA PHE A 75 -2.88 14.62 7.83
C PHE A 75 -3.08 13.44 6.85
N GLN A 76 -2.00 12.93 6.25
CA GLN A 76 -2.05 11.81 5.30
C GLN A 76 -1.73 10.45 5.93
N LEU A 77 -0.97 10.40 7.03
CA LEU A 77 -0.57 9.18 7.77
C LEU A 77 -1.72 8.51 8.52
N ARG A 78 -2.90 8.37 7.91
CA ARG A 78 -4.09 7.83 8.56
C ARG A 78 -3.91 6.38 9.04
N ALA A 79 -3.32 6.19 10.22
CA ALA A 79 -3.57 5.02 11.04
C ALA A 79 -5.08 4.92 11.35
N ASN A 80 -5.77 6.07 11.49
CA ASN A 80 -7.22 6.12 11.74
C ASN A 80 -8.05 6.31 10.46
N ALA A 81 -7.63 5.71 9.33
CA ALA A 81 -8.39 5.83 8.09
C ALA A 81 -9.64 4.96 8.14
N ARG A 82 -10.82 5.60 8.10
CA ARG A 82 -12.05 4.88 7.78
C ARG A 82 -12.01 4.40 6.33
N GLY A 83 -12.26 3.11 6.14
CA GLY A 83 -12.36 2.47 4.84
C GLY A 83 -12.41 0.95 4.99
N VAL A 84 -11.84 0.25 4.01
CA VAL A 84 -11.89 -1.20 3.90
C VAL A 84 -10.46 -1.75 3.82
N THR A 85 -10.11 -2.64 4.75
CA THR A 85 -8.94 -3.52 4.62
C THR A 85 -9.39 -4.74 3.85
N TYR A 86 -8.65 -5.09 2.79
CA TYR A 86 -8.99 -6.20 1.92
C TYR A 86 -7.80 -7.15 1.75
N LEU A 87 -8.13 -8.40 1.50
CA LEU A 87 -7.22 -9.46 1.12
C LEU A 87 -7.59 -9.90 -0.31
N ALA A 88 -6.64 -9.74 -1.22
CA ALA A 88 -6.75 -10.19 -2.60
C ALA A 88 -5.79 -11.34 -2.89
N GLY A 89 -6.16 -12.24 -3.78
CA GLY A 89 -5.30 -13.34 -4.23
C GLY A 89 -5.12 -13.34 -5.75
N SER A 90 -3.94 -13.73 -6.21
CA SER A 90 -3.63 -14.10 -7.60
C SER A 90 -3.26 -15.58 -7.62
N LEU A 91 -3.92 -16.36 -8.48
CA LEU A 91 -3.61 -17.79 -8.67
C LEU A 91 -2.35 -17.95 -9.51
N ALA A 92 -2.23 -17.18 -10.60
CA ALA A 92 -1.07 -17.23 -11.48
C ALA A 92 0.24 -16.88 -10.76
N GLY A 93 0.19 -15.95 -9.80
CA GLY A 93 1.34 -15.59 -8.98
C GLY A 93 1.51 -16.45 -7.74
N GLU A 94 0.48 -17.18 -7.32
CA GLU A 94 0.38 -17.76 -5.97
C GLU A 94 0.73 -16.72 -4.90
N LEU A 95 0.07 -15.55 -4.96
CA LEU A 95 0.35 -14.39 -4.11
C LEU A 95 -0.92 -13.92 -3.40
N ILE A 96 -0.73 -13.48 -2.17
CA ILE A 96 -1.73 -12.73 -1.41
C ILE A 96 -1.29 -11.27 -1.32
N LYS A 97 -2.24 -10.35 -1.46
CA LYS A 97 -2.08 -8.91 -1.24
C LYS A 97 -3.02 -8.45 -0.15
N ILE A 98 -2.50 -7.74 0.84
CA ILE A 98 -3.32 -7.10 1.88
C ILE A 98 -3.18 -5.60 1.75
N GLY A 99 -4.30 -4.94 1.45
CA GLY A 99 -4.31 -3.51 1.17
C GLY A 99 -5.49 -2.80 1.82
N TYR A 100 -5.48 -1.48 1.69
CA TYR A 100 -6.54 -0.60 2.14
C TYR A 100 -7.16 0.15 0.95
N THR A 101 -8.46 0.40 0.99
CA THR A 101 -9.16 1.27 0.03
C THR A 101 -10.41 1.87 0.62
N LYS A 102 -10.89 2.98 0.04
CA LYS A 102 -12.24 3.51 0.30
C LYS A 102 -13.30 2.94 -0.65
N ALA A 103 -12.89 2.29 -1.73
CA ALA A 103 -13.77 1.77 -2.78
C ALA A 103 -13.34 0.35 -3.16
N VAL A 104 -13.79 -0.64 -2.38
CA VAL A 104 -13.38 -2.05 -2.56
C VAL A 104 -13.99 -2.69 -3.81
N GLU A 105 -15.20 -2.27 -4.22
CA GLU A 105 -15.94 -2.80 -5.37
C GLU A 105 -15.17 -2.73 -6.68
N ILE A 106 -14.42 -1.64 -6.89
CA ILE A 106 -13.63 -1.42 -8.12
C ILE A 106 -12.20 -1.92 -7.99
N ARG A 107 -11.79 -2.40 -6.81
CA ARG A 107 -10.37 -2.60 -6.50
C ARG A 107 -9.76 -3.75 -7.28
N SER A 108 -10.46 -4.87 -7.44
CA SER A 108 -10.01 -5.97 -8.32
C SER A 108 -9.78 -5.48 -9.75
N LYS A 109 -10.70 -4.70 -10.32
CA LYS A 109 -10.55 -4.14 -11.68
C LYS A 109 -9.31 -3.25 -11.79
N SER A 110 -9.07 -2.41 -10.79
CA SER A 110 -7.87 -1.56 -10.72
C SER A 110 -6.59 -2.41 -10.68
N LEU A 111 -6.50 -3.40 -9.78
CA LEU A 111 -5.32 -4.27 -9.66
C LEU A 111 -5.01 -5.01 -10.97
N ASN A 112 -6.04 -5.48 -11.67
CA ASN A 112 -5.90 -6.22 -12.91
C ASN A 112 -5.53 -5.34 -14.10
N ARG A 113 -6.16 -4.16 -14.21
CA ARG A 113 -5.81 -3.17 -15.24
C ARG A 113 -4.35 -2.75 -15.13
N THR A 114 -3.86 -2.56 -13.91
CA THR A 114 -2.50 -2.08 -13.64
C THR A 114 -1.48 -3.20 -13.52
N LYS A 115 -1.87 -4.46 -13.79
CA LYS A 115 -1.04 -5.65 -13.64
C LYS A 115 -0.22 -5.65 -12.35
N TYR A 116 -0.87 -5.39 -11.21
CA TYR A 116 -0.15 -5.22 -9.95
C TYR A 116 0.72 -6.46 -9.67
N ALA A 117 2.01 -6.25 -9.33
CA ALA A 117 3.00 -7.32 -9.17
C ALA A 117 3.22 -8.19 -10.43
N ASN A 118 2.90 -7.68 -11.63
CA ASN A 118 2.89 -8.37 -12.93
C ASN A 118 1.77 -9.40 -13.12
N TYR A 119 0.71 -9.37 -12.30
CA TYR A 119 -0.43 -10.27 -12.43
C TYR A 119 -1.74 -9.52 -12.67
N SER A 120 -2.66 -10.14 -13.43
CA SER A 120 -3.93 -9.55 -13.83
C SER A 120 -5.15 -10.43 -13.51
N ASP A 121 -5.00 -11.40 -12.60
CA ASP A 121 -6.02 -12.32 -12.12
C ASP A 121 -6.37 -12.09 -10.62
N TRP A 122 -6.14 -10.87 -10.12
CA TRP A 122 -6.43 -10.48 -8.74
C TRP A 122 -7.92 -10.50 -8.42
N GLU A 123 -8.26 -11.25 -7.39
CA GLU A 123 -9.60 -11.30 -6.84
C GLU A 123 -9.61 -10.86 -5.37
N ILE A 124 -10.52 -9.95 -4.98
CA ILE A 124 -10.77 -9.67 -3.55
C ILE A 124 -11.49 -10.87 -2.93
N LEU A 125 -10.86 -11.56 -1.98
CA LEU A 125 -11.38 -12.78 -1.34
C LEU A 125 -12.02 -12.49 0.02
N PHE A 126 -11.46 -11.54 0.77
CA PHE A 126 -11.95 -11.16 2.09
C PHE A 126 -11.79 -9.66 2.31
N ALA A 127 -12.72 -9.04 3.02
CA ALA A 127 -12.65 -7.62 3.31
C ALA A 127 -13.41 -7.26 4.59
N VAL A 128 -12.83 -6.32 5.36
CA VAL A 128 -13.44 -5.74 6.56
C VAL A 128 -13.51 -4.22 6.44
N GLU A 129 -14.68 -3.64 6.72
CA GLU A 129 -14.83 -2.20 6.91
C GLU A 129 -14.48 -1.84 8.35
N SER A 130 -13.73 -0.75 8.56
CA SER A 130 -13.39 -0.25 9.89
C SER A 130 -13.12 1.25 9.85
N LYS A 131 -13.32 1.93 10.98
CA LYS A 131 -12.81 3.29 11.22
C LYS A 131 -11.27 3.34 11.27
N PHE A 132 -10.63 2.19 11.47
CA PHE A 132 -9.18 2.01 11.62
C PHE A 132 -8.57 1.12 10.52
N ALA A 133 -9.21 1.02 9.35
CA ALA A 133 -8.80 0.11 8.29
C ALA A 133 -7.35 0.34 7.81
N GLY A 134 -6.85 1.58 7.80
CA GLY A 134 -5.44 1.87 7.53
C GLY A 134 -4.49 1.27 8.57
N LYS A 135 -4.82 1.37 9.87
CA LYS A 135 -4.06 0.74 10.96
C LYS A 135 -4.10 -0.78 10.88
N ILE A 136 -5.25 -1.37 10.53
CA ILE A 136 -5.37 -2.82 10.35
C ILE A 136 -4.45 -3.30 9.24
N GLU A 137 -4.49 -2.67 8.05
CA GLU A 137 -3.57 -3.00 6.94
C GLU A 137 -2.10 -2.93 7.39
N ASN A 138 -1.73 -1.86 8.09
CA ASN A 138 -0.37 -1.69 8.57
C ASN A 138 0.10 -2.80 9.50
N LEU A 139 -0.67 -3.06 10.56
CA LEU A 139 -0.31 -4.07 11.54
C LEU A 139 -0.22 -5.46 10.91
N VAL A 140 -1.15 -5.78 10.01
CA VAL A 140 -1.14 -7.06 9.29
C VAL A 140 0.08 -7.17 8.37
N ASN A 141 0.41 -6.12 7.62
CA ASN A 141 1.58 -6.11 6.75
C ASN A 141 2.89 -6.22 7.55
N THR A 142 2.96 -5.62 8.75
CA THR A 142 4.08 -5.80 9.69
C THR A 142 4.22 -7.26 10.14
N GLU A 143 3.14 -7.90 10.59
CA GLU A 143 3.17 -9.29 11.06
C GLU A 143 3.47 -10.31 9.93
N LEU A 144 3.00 -10.01 8.71
CA LEU A 144 3.24 -10.85 7.54
C LEU A 144 4.55 -10.54 6.82
N ASN A 145 5.34 -9.56 7.28
CA ASN A 145 6.57 -9.15 6.62
C ASN A 145 7.58 -10.31 6.42
N LYS A 146 7.53 -11.34 7.27
CA LYS A 146 8.34 -12.55 7.09
C LYS A 146 8.00 -13.35 5.83
N TYR A 147 6.81 -13.19 5.26
CA TYR A 147 6.35 -13.81 4.01
C TYR A 147 6.41 -12.85 2.81
N PHE A 148 6.95 -11.65 3.01
CA PHE A 148 6.97 -10.60 2.01
C PHE A 148 7.82 -10.97 0.79
N ILE A 149 7.28 -10.67 -0.40
CA ILE A 149 7.98 -10.72 -1.67
C ILE A 149 7.81 -9.40 -2.40
N SER A 150 8.90 -8.86 -2.93
CA SER A 150 8.89 -7.65 -3.76
C SER A 150 8.94 -8.06 -5.23
N ASN A 151 8.05 -7.51 -6.03
CA ASN A 151 8.05 -7.61 -7.47
C ASN A 151 8.13 -6.20 -8.06
N SER A 152 9.02 -6.00 -9.04
CA SER A 152 8.99 -4.82 -9.90
C SER A 152 7.91 -4.99 -10.94
N TYR A 153 7.03 -4.00 -11.11
CA TYR A 153 6.00 -3.99 -12.15
C TYR A 153 5.88 -2.59 -12.77
N GLU A 154 5.28 -2.51 -13.94
CA GLU A 154 5.01 -1.23 -14.60
C GLU A 154 3.59 -0.75 -14.28
N HIS A 155 3.46 0.50 -13.85
CA HIS A 155 2.18 1.18 -13.64
C HIS A 155 2.22 2.51 -14.39
N ASP A 156 1.34 2.69 -15.38
CA ASP A 156 1.28 3.88 -16.22
C ASP A 156 2.66 4.29 -16.78
N SER A 157 3.41 3.33 -17.33
CA SER A 157 4.78 3.51 -17.86
C SER A 157 5.86 3.87 -16.81
N HIS A 158 5.57 3.68 -15.52
CA HIS A 158 6.54 3.85 -14.44
C HIS A 158 6.82 2.55 -13.70
N SER A 159 8.11 2.26 -13.49
CA SER A 159 8.55 1.13 -12.68
C SER A 159 8.18 1.36 -11.20
N GLN A 160 7.50 0.38 -10.61
CA GLN A 160 7.05 0.35 -9.23
C GLN A 160 7.51 -0.93 -8.54
N GLN A 161 7.80 -0.85 -7.24
CA GLN A 161 8.02 -2.02 -6.40
C GLN A 161 6.75 -2.31 -5.59
N THR A 162 6.46 -3.59 -5.39
CA THR A 162 5.41 -4.01 -4.44
C THR A 162 5.94 -4.00 -3.02
N TYR A 163 5.06 -3.72 -2.05
CA TYR A 163 5.41 -3.63 -0.62
C TYR A 163 4.41 -4.36 0.29
N GLU A 164 3.46 -5.06 -0.31
CA GLU A 164 2.25 -5.57 0.36
C GLU A 164 1.77 -6.84 -0.36
N THR A 165 2.74 -7.64 -0.83
CA THR A 165 2.56 -8.94 -1.47
C THR A 165 3.28 -10.01 -0.68
N PHE A 166 2.61 -11.13 -0.46
CA PHE A 166 3.04 -12.18 0.46
C PHE A 166 2.88 -13.57 -0.16
N LYS A 167 3.86 -14.44 0.10
CA LYS A 167 3.80 -15.88 -0.16
C LYS A 167 3.18 -16.59 1.04
N CYS A 168 1.88 -16.44 1.24
CA CYS A 168 1.14 -17.09 2.32
C CYS A 168 -0.24 -17.57 1.85
N SER A 169 -0.90 -18.41 2.66
CA SER A 169 -2.26 -18.86 2.37
C SER A 169 -3.30 -17.77 2.61
N TYR A 170 -4.41 -17.86 1.88
CA TYR A 170 -5.62 -17.06 2.15
C TYR A 170 -6.05 -17.15 3.62
N GLU A 171 -6.13 -18.37 4.17
CA GLU A 171 -6.50 -18.58 5.58
C GLU A 171 -5.53 -17.87 6.54
N LYS A 172 -4.22 -17.92 6.27
CA LYS A 172 -3.21 -17.22 7.10
C LYS A 172 -3.47 -15.71 7.10
N GLY A 173 -3.68 -15.12 5.92
CA GLY A 173 -3.94 -13.68 5.80
C GLY A 173 -5.27 -13.27 6.44
N LYS A 174 -6.34 -14.06 6.25
CA LYS A 174 -7.65 -13.84 6.87
C LYS A 174 -7.57 -13.89 8.39
N GLN A 175 -6.95 -14.94 8.94
CA GLN A 175 -6.75 -15.11 10.38
C GLN A 175 -5.96 -13.94 10.95
N MET A 176 -4.87 -13.52 10.29
CA MET A 176 -4.07 -12.38 10.73
C MET A 176 -4.88 -11.08 10.82
N ILE A 177 -5.73 -10.79 9.82
CA ILE A 177 -6.62 -9.61 9.87
C ILE A 177 -7.53 -9.69 11.11
N LEU A 178 -8.19 -10.83 11.33
CA LEU A 178 -9.11 -11.01 12.46
C LEU A 178 -8.40 -10.95 13.82
N GLU A 179 -7.22 -11.55 13.93
CA GLU A 179 -6.39 -11.52 15.13
C GLU A 179 -5.94 -10.09 15.47
N ILE A 180 -5.48 -9.32 14.47
CA ILE A 180 -5.13 -7.91 14.66
C ILE A 180 -6.32 -7.09 15.14
N CYS A 181 -7.50 -7.28 14.55
CA CYS A 181 -8.70 -6.58 14.99
C CYS A 181 -9.03 -6.91 16.45
N LYS A 182 -9.02 -8.19 16.83
CA LYS A 182 -9.33 -8.64 18.20
C LYS A 182 -8.28 -8.17 19.21
N LYS A 183 -6.99 -8.42 18.96
CA LYS A 183 -5.87 -8.08 19.85
C LYS A 183 -5.80 -6.58 20.16
N ASN A 184 -6.18 -5.73 19.21
CA ASN A 184 -6.12 -4.28 19.34
C ASN A 184 -7.48 -3.64 19.64
N ASN A 185 -8.53 -4.45 19.91
CA ASN A 185 -9.90 -4.01 20.16
C ASN A 185 -10.42 -3.01 19.08
N LEU A 186 -10.14 -3.30 17.81
CA LEU A 186 -10.53 -2.47 16.68
C LEU A 186 -11.89 -2.92 16.17
N ASP A 187 -12.84 -1.99 16.13
CA ASP A 187 -14.16 -2.23 15.53
C ASP A 187 -14.04 -2.56 14.03
N PHE A 188 -14.76 -3.58 13.58
CA PHE A 188 -14.78 -3.98 12.18
C PHE A 188 -16.08 -4.71 11.80
N LYS A 189 -16.48 -4.57 10.53
CA LYS A 189 -17.56 -5.33 9.92
C LYS A 189 -17.02 -6.12 8.74
N ILE A 190 -17.24 -7.42 8.70
CA ILE A 190 -16.93 -8.22 7.50
C ILE A 190 -17.90 -7.81 6.39
N VAL A 191 -17.35 -7.33 5.28
CA VAL A 191 -18.13 -6.90 4.09
C VAL A 191 -17.93 -7.83 2.90
N LYS A 192 -16.92 -8.71 2.94
CA LYS A 192 -16.74 -9.79 1.97
C LYS A 192 -16.04 -10.98 2.63
N ASP A 193 -16.56 -12.18 2.40
CA ASP A 193 -15.94 -13.44 2.81
C ASP A 193 -16.23 -14.55 1.77
N LYS A 194 -15.34 -14.69 0.79
CA LYS A 194 -15.45 -15.72 -0.25
C LYS A 194 -14.93 -17.04 0.30
N GLN A 195 -15.80 -18.05 0.35
CA GLN A 195 -15.42 -19.41 0.67
C GLN A 195 -14.66 -20.02 -0.51
N THR A 196 -13.35 -20.27 -0.34
CA THR A 196 -12.50 -20.88 -1.37
C THR A 196 -11.28 -21.56 -0.75
N ARG A 197 -10.81 -22.64 -1.38
CA ARG A 197 -9.55 -23.31 -1.02
C ARG A 197 -8.43 -23.05 -2.03
N ASN A 198 -8.76 -22.49 -3.20
CA ASN A 198 -7.82 -22.35 -4.33
C ASN A 198 -6.66 -21.39 -4.02
N TYR A 199 -6.82 -20.52 -3.02
CA TYR A 199 -5.83 -19.51 -2.61
C TYR A 199 -5.07 -19.90 -1.35
N ASN A 200 -5.16 -21.15 -0.90
CA ASN A 200 -4.38 -21.65 0.25
C ASN A 200 -2.97 -22.08 -0.17
N PHE A 201 -2.18 -21.12 -0.61
CA PHE A 201 -0.79 -21.31 -1.02
C PHE A 201 0.13 -21.71 0.14
N LYS A 202 1.33 -22.19 -0.16
CA LYS A 202 2.36 -22.47 0.85
C LYS A 202 2.82 -21.18 1.52
N ASN A 203 3.02 -21.23 2.83
CA ASN A 203 3.58 -20.13 3.62
C ASN A 203 5.11 -20.12 3.50
N LEU A 204 5.67 -19.29 2.62
CA LEU A 204 7.12 -19.24 2.35
C LEU A 204 7.75 -18.03 3.03
N VAL A 205 8.66 -18.30 3.96
CA VAL A 205 9.40 -17.26 4.68
C VAL A 205 10.55 -16.73 3.81
N LYS A 206 10.74 -15.41 3.81
CA LYS A 206 11.87 -14.74 3.19
C LYS A 206 13.16 -15.25 3.83
N ARG A 207 14.07 -15.79 3.01
CA ARG A 207 15.43 -16.17 3.43
C ARG A 207 16.29 -14.91 3.62
#